data_AF-A0A315UQ39-F1
#
_entry.id   AF-A0A315UQ39-F1
#
_cell.length_a   1.000
_cell.length_b   1.000
_cell.length_c   1.000
_cell.angle_alpha   90.00
_cell.angle_beta   90.00
_cell.angle_gamma   90.00
#
_symmetry.space_group_name_H-M   'P 1'
#
loop_
_entity.id
_entity.type
_entity.pdbx_description
1 polymer ?
#
loop_
_entity_poly.entity_id
_entity_poly.type
_entity_poly.pdbx_seq_one_letter_code
_entity_poly.pdbx_strand_id
1 'polypeptide(L)'
;MGGAEQSHVNLADPGDIFYEYLRRIGHVVDLAAPWGEPITALHLGAGALTLARYIQATRPGSVQYAVELERELLDFVLAQLPLPEGTRLHTVIGDARDALAGLPAELRFDVVILDIFSGPEAPAHIACTEFYEEAAARLTPRGVLIVNVGDEPGLTLVRSQVAALRRAMWDVAAFAEAGMFTGCYPGNIILTGTQGPWPEVWTAALTARGPHPAKVLAGVELDVLSD
;
A
#
# COMPACT_ATOMS: atom_id res chain seq x y z
N MET A 1 4.45 12.66 16.77
CA MET A 1 5.66 12.98 17.56
C MET A 1 6.87 12.43 16.81
N GLY A 2 8.06 13.05 16.88
CA GLY A 2 9.27 12.50 16.23
C GLY A 2 9.92 13.37 15.14
N GLY A 3 9.50 14.62 14.93
CA GLY A 3 10.26 15.62 14.15
C GLY A 3 10.44 15.37 12.64
N ALA A 4 10.06 14.21 12.12
CA ALA A 4 9.93 13.96 10.69
C ALA A 4 8.55 14.41 10.22
N GLU A 5 8.48 15.20 9.14
CA GLU A 5 7.24 15.37 8.39
C GLU A 5 6.85 13.98 7.84
N GLN A 6 5.66 13.47 8.20
CA GLN A 6 5.21 12.13 7.81
C GLN A 6 4.08 12.15 6.78
N SER A 7 3.59 13.34 6.39
CA SER A 7 2.61 13.45 5.31
C SER A 7 2.52 14.85 4.74
N HIS A 8 2.24 14.95 3.45
CA HIS A 8 2.09 16.19 2.68
C HIS A 8 0.96 15.94 1.70
N VAL A 9 -0.07 16.77 1.79
CA VAL A 9 -1.28 16.64 0.99
C VAL A 9 -1.45 17.91 0.18
N ASN A 10 -1.43 17.77 -1.15
CA ASN A 10 -1.84 18.84 -2.04
C ASN A 10 -3.37 18.77 -2.23
N LEU A 11 -4.10 19.65 -1.54
CA LEU A 11 -5.56 19.69 -1.64
C LEU A 11 -6.06 20.22 -2.99
N ALA A 12 -5.26 21.01 -3.70
CA ALA A 12 -5.62 21.56 -5.00
C ALA A 12 -5.43 20.54 -6.13
N ASP A 13 -4.47 19.63 -5.97
CA ASP A 13 -4.22 18.52 -6.88
C ASP A 13 -3.90 17.24 -6.09
N PRO A 14 -4.91 16.42 -5.73
CA PRO A 14 -4.69 15.16 -5.03
C PRO A 14 -3.85 14.14 -5.82
N GLY A 15 -3.63 14.36 -7.12
CA GLY A 15 -2.70 13.59 -7.95
C GLY A 15 -1.23 13.91 -7.67
N ASP A 16 -0.95 15.07 -7.09
CA ASP A 16 0.39 15.49 -6.71
C ASP A 16 0.78 14.92 -5.34
N ILE A 17 1.14 13.64 -5.35
CA ILE A 17 1.65 12.93 -4.18
C ILE A 17 3.13 13.26 -3.99
N PHE A 18 3.47 13.85 -2.85
CA PHE A 18 4.82 14.31 -2.52
C PHE A 18 5.76 13.16 -2.10
N TYR A 19 5.33 12.29 -1.18
CA TYR A 19 6.17 11.19 -0.72
C TYR A 19 6.31 10.12 -1.79
N GLU A 20 7.54 9.72 -2.06
CA GLU A 20 7.88 8.80 -3.14
C GLU A 20 7.13 7.47 -3.02
N TYR A 21 7.12 6.88 -1.83
CA TYR A 21 6.50 5.57 -1.60
C TYR A 21 4.97 5.63 -1.84
N LEU A 22 4.29 6.70 -1.41
CA LEU A 22 2.86 6.89 -1.68
C LEU A 22 2.60 7.03 -3.18
N ARG A 23 3.48 7.74 -3.92
CA ARG A 23 3.36 7.89 -5.38
C ARG A 23 3.53 6.54 -6.08
N ARG A 24 4.49 5.72 -5.62
CA ARG A 24 4.68 4.34 -6.10
C ARG A 24 3.45 3.47 -5.87
N ILE A 25 2.83 3.55 -4.69
CA ILE A 25 1.55 2.86 -4.40
C ILE A 25 0.46 3.35 -5.36
N GLY A 26 0.33 4.67 -5.57
CA GLY A 26 -0.59 5.25 -6.54
C GLY A 26 -0.44 4.67 -7.94
N HIS A 27 0.80 4.46 -8.40
CA HIS A 27 1.07 3.85 -9.71
C HIS A 27 0.68 2.37 -9.79
N VAL A 28 0.77 1.61 -8.68
CA VAL A 28 0.25 0.25 -8.61
C VAL A 28 -1.28 0.27 -8.68
N VAL A 29 -1.94 1.19 -7.97
CA VAL A 29 -3.39 1.39 -8.06
C VAL A 29 -3.83 1.76 -9.49
N ASP A 30 -3.04 2.56 -10.21
CA ASP A 30 -3.24 2.89 -11.63
C ASP A 30 -3.17 1.72 -12.59
N LEU A 31 -2.46 0.66 -12.23
CA LEU A 31 -2.42 -0.57 -13.02
C LEU A 31 -3.50 -1.55 -12.61
N ALA A 32 -3.86 -1.58 -11.33
CA ALA A 32 -4.91 -2.45 -10.80
C ALA A 32 -6.31 -2.06 -11.32
N ALA A 33 -6.57 -0.75 -11.47
CA ALA A 33 -7.84 -0.25 -11.99
C ALA A 33 -7.65 1.03 -12.83
N PRO A 34 -8.30 1.15 -14.01
CA PRO A 34 -8.24 2.36 -14.83
C PRO A 34 -8.76 3.61 -14.09
N TRP A 35 -8.33 4.78 -14.58
CA TRP A 35 -8.89 6.06 -14.12
C TRP A 35 -10.35 6.18 -14.55
N GLY A 36 -11.17 6.79 -13.69
CA GLY A 36 -12.61 6.97 -13.90
C GLY A 36 -13.48 5.76 -13.54
N GLU A 37 -12.88 4.58 -13.32
CA GLU A 37 -13.61 3.38 -12.89
C GLU A 37 -13.59 3.26 -11.36
N PRO A 38 -14.75 3.35 -10.68
CA PRO A 38 -14.82 3.20 -9.23
C PRO A 38 -14.31 1.84 -8.76
N ILE A 39 -13.61 1.83 -7.62
CA ILE A 39 -13.11 0.62 -6.97
C ILE A 39 -13.58 0.52 -5.52
N THR A 40 -13.40 -0.66 -4.93
CA THR A 40 -13.49 -0.83 -3.48
C THR A 40 -12.08 -0.92 -2.90
N ALA A 41 -11.71 -0.02 -1.98
CA ALA A 41 -10.36 0.04 -1.42
C ALA A 41 -10.35 -0.08 0.11
N LEU A 42 -9.36 -0.81 0.65
CA LEU A 42 -9.07 -0.89 2.08
C LEU A 42 -7.68 -0.34 2.35
N HIS A 43 -7.58 0.62 3.25
CA HIS A 43 -6.33 1.23 3.73
C HIS A 43 -6.11 0.79 5.18
N LEU A 44 -5.10 -0.05 5.41
CA LEU A 44 -4.68 -0.54 6.71
C LEU A 44 -3.46 0.27 7.14
N GLY A 45 -3.69 1.28 7.99
CA GLY A 45 -2.77 2.40 8.12
C GLY A 45 -3.03 3.40 7.00
N ALA A 46 -3.60 4.55 7.34
CA ALA A 46 -4.08 5.49 6.33
C ALA A 46 -3.44 6.88 6.43
N GLY A 47 -2.64 7.14 7.47
CA GLY A 47 -1.87 8.37 7.66
C GLY A 47 -2.74 9.61 7.49
N ALA A 48 -2.33 10.55 6.64
CA ALA A 48 -3.15 11.73 6.35
C ALA A 48 -4.27 11.48 5.33
N LEU A 49 -4.66 10.24 5.03
CA LEU A 49 -5.64 9.84 4.00
C LEU A 49 -5.24 10.25 2.56
N THR A 50 -3.95 10.39 2.29
CA THR A 50 -3.42 10.83 0.98
C THR A 50 -3.88 9.91 -0.15
N LEU A 51 -3.73 8.59 0.02
CA LEU A 51 -4.16 7.62 -0.99
C LEU A 51 -5.68 7.56 -1.13
N ALA A 52 -6.43 7.81 -0.06
CA ALA A 52 -7.89 7.87 -0.15
C ALA A 52 -8.36 9.07 -1.00
N ARG A 53 -7.69 10.22 -0.87
CA ARG A 53 -7.94 11.40 -1.74
C ARG A 53 -7.49 11.13 -3.18
N TYR A 54 -6.34 10.50 -3.36
CA TYR A 54 -5.85 10.11 -4.68
C TYR A 54 -6.85 9.21 -5.41
N ILE A 55 -7.35 8.16 -4.74
CA ILE A 55 -8.35 7.25 -5.29
C ILE A 55 -9.66 7.99 -5.59
N GLN A 56 -10.15 8.86 -4.70
CA GLN A 56 -11.36 9.62 -4.99
C GLN A 56 -11.19 10.54 -6.21
N ALA A 57 -10.04 11.22 -6.34
CA ALA A 57 -9.80 12.14 -7.43
C ALA A 57 -9.67 11.43 -8.78
N THR A 58 -9.01 10.27 -8.81
CA THR A 58 -8.76 9.50 -10.05
C THR A 58 -9.88 8.52 -10.38
N ARG A 59 -10.66 8.06 -9.39
CA ARG A 59 -11.74 7.06 -9.50
C ARG A 59 -12.95 7.49 -8.66
N PRO A 60 -13.62 8.61 -9.04
CA PRO A 60 -14.72 9.16 -8.28
C PRO A 60 -15.85 8.13 -8.11
N GLY A 61 -16.40 8.04 -6.90
CA GLY A 61 -17.45 7.08 -6.55
C GLY A 61 -16.94 5.77 -5.93
N SER A 62 -15.61 5.62 -5.79
CA SER A 62 -14.99 4.49 -5.09
C SER A 62 -15.46 4.41 -3.64
N VAL A 63 -15.73 3.19 -3.15
CA VAL A 63 -16.05 2.92 -1.74
C VAL A 63 -14.77 2.56 -1.02
N GLN A 64 -14.45 3.28 0.03
CA GLN A 64 -13.16 3.16 0.69
C GLN A 64 -13.33 2.89 2.18
N TYR A 65 -12.43 2.11 2.75
CA TYR A 65 -12.33 1.85 4.17
C TYR A 65 -10.94 2.24 4.63
N ALA A 66 -10.82 3.06 5.67
CA ALA A 66 -9.55 3.44 6.27
C ALA A 66 -9.53 2.99 7.73
N VAL A 67 -8.54 2.17 8.08
CA VAL A 67 -8.25 1.76 9.44
C VAL A 67 -7.10 2.60 9.96
N GLU A 68 -7.32 3.27 11.09
CA GLU A 68 -6.33 4.08 11.77
C GLU A 68 -6.30 3.73 13.26
N LEU A 69 -5.11 3.60 13.84
CA LEU A 69 -4.96 3.27 15.25
C LEU A 69 -5.24 4.49 16.13
N GLU A 70 -4.74 5.66 15.71
CA GLU A 70 -4.84 6.90 16.47
C GLU A 70 -6.08 7.73 16.05
N ARG A 71 -7.12 7.71 16.87
CA ARG A 71 -8.36 8.49 16.63
C ARG A 71 -8.07 9.97 16.46
N GLU A 72 -7.26 10.52 17.35
CA GLU A 72 -6.95 11.95 17.40
C GLU A 72 -6.23 12.42 16.13
N LEU A 73 -5.39 11.55 15.54
CA LEU A 73 -4.74 11.81 14.27
C LEU A 73 -5.76 11.92 13.14
N LEU A 74 -6.70 10.98 13.05
CA LEU A 74 -7.70 10.98 11.99
C LEU A 74 -8.65 12.19 12.07
N ASP A 75 -9.14 12.50 13.27
CA ASP A 75 -10.01 13.66 13.49
C ASP A 75 -9.29 14.97 13.14
N PHE A 76 -8.02 15.10 13.53
CA PHE A 76 -7.18 16.23 13.17
C PHE A 76 -6.97 16.34 11.65
N VAL A 77 -6.62 15.23 10.99
CA VAL A 77 -6.42 15.17 9.53
C VAL A 77 -7.68 15.61 8.79
N LEU A 78 -8.86 15.09 9.16
CA LEU A 78 -10.12 15.45 8.49
C LEU A 78 -10.50 16.92 8.74
N ALA A 79 -10.19 17.47 9.92
CA ALA A 79 -10.44 18.87 10.24
C ALA A 79 -9.53 19.83 9.47
N GLN A 80 -8.24 19.48 9.29
CA GLN A 80 -7.27 20.35 8.61
C GLN A 80 -7.23 20.14 7.09
N LEU A 81 -7.52 18.92 6.65
CA LEU A 81 -7.42 18.48 5.26
C LEU A 81 -8.76 17.83 4.88
N PRO A 82 -9.78 18.62 4.49
CA PRO A 82 -11.06 18.04 4.10
C PRO A 82 -10.90 17.06 2.91
N LEU A 83 -11.74 16.04 2.87
CA LEU A 83 -11.79 15.12 1.73
C LEU A 83 -12.49 15.80 0.54
N PRO A 84 -12.15 15.43 -0.71
CA PRO A 84 -12.88 15.89 -1.89
C PRO A 84 -14.37 15.58 -1.79
N GLU A 85 -15.20 16.41 -2.43
CA GLU A 85 -16.65 16.20 -2.44
C GLU A 85 -17.02 14.83 -3.01
N GLY A 86 -18.07 14.22 -2.44
CA GLY A 86 -18.55 12.90 -2.86
C GLY A 86 -17.67 11.72 -2.43
N THR A 87 -16.64 11.94 -1.60
CA THR A 87 -15.82 10.85 -1.05
C THR A 87 -16.69 9.90 -0.21
N ARG A 88 -16.66 8.61 -0.55
CA ARG A 88 -17.31 7.54 0.24
C ARG A 88 -16.25 6.81 1.05
N LEU A 89 -15.96 7.33 2.26
CA LEU A 89 -14.97 6.76 3.17
C LEU A 89 -15.62 6.28 4.46
N HIS A 90 -15.41 5.01 4.79
CA HIS A 90 -15.71 4.41 6.08
C HIS A 90 -14.44 4.39 6.93
N THR A 91 -14.47 5.05 8.08
CA THR A 91 -13.33 5.10 8.99
C THR A 91 -13.51 4.12 10.14
N VAL A 92 -12.49 3.30 10.39
CA VAL A 92 -12.44 2.36 11.52
C VAL A 92 -11.27 2.76 12.40
N ILE A 93 -11.54 2.98 13.68
CA ILE A 93 -10.48 3.22 14.67
C ILE A 93 -10.13 1.89 15.32
N GLY A 94 -8.88 1.47 15.21
CA GLY A 94 -8.39 0.24 15.84
C GLY A 94 -7.13 -0.33 15.18
N ASP A 95 -6.67 -1.44 15.74
CA ASP A 95 -5.57 -2.20 15.15
C ASP A 95 -5.98 -2.80 13.80
N ALA A 96 -5.06 -2.81 12.83
CA ALA A 96 -5.32 -3.28 11.48
C ALA A 96 -5.71 -4.76 11.41
N ARG A 97 -5.16 -5.62 12.29
CA ARG A 97 -5.53 -7.04 12.37
C ARG A 97 -6.96 -7.20 12.88
N ASP A 98 -7.27 -6.57 14.00
CA ASP A 98 -8.60 -6.67 14.61
C ASP A 98 -9.67 -6.08 13.68
N ALA A 99 -9.36 -4.95 13.03
CA ALA A 99 -10.25 -4.33 12.06
C ALA A 99 -10.50 -5.24 10.84
N LEU A 100 -9.46 -5.85 10.26
CA LEU A 100 -9.59 -6.76 9.13
C LEU A 100 -10.49 -7.96 9.47
N ALA A 101 -10.34 -8.52 10.67
CA ALA A 101 -11.19 -9.61 11.17
C ALA A 101 -12.64 -9.15 11.40
N GLY A 102 -12.85 -7.91 11.86
CA GLY A 102 -14.16 -7.33 12.16
C GLY A 102 -14.97 -6.88 10.94
N LEU A 103 -14.35 -6.75 9.76
CA LEU A 103 -15.07 -6.36 8.53
C LEU A 103 -16.09 -7.44 8.10
N PRO A 104 -17.27 -7.05 7.56
CA PRO A 104 -18.27 -7.98 7.06
C PRO A 104 -17.67 -9.02 6.11
N ALA A 105 -18.00 -10.30 6.29
CA ALA A 105 -17.35 -11.43 5.62
C ALA A 105 -17.54 -11.43 4.09
N GLU A 106 -18.56 -10.77 3.59
CA GLU A 106 -18.91 -10.60 2.18
C GLU A 106 -18.17 -9.45 1.50
N LEU A 107 -17.58 -8.52 2.27
CA LEU A 107 -16.89 -7.36 1.73
C LEU A 107 -15.60 -7.82 1.03
N ARG A 108 -15.42 -7.34 -0.21
CA ARG A 108 -14.23 -7.60 -1.03
C ARG A 108 -13.67 -6.30 -1.59
N PHE A 109 -12.36 -6.28 -1.79
CA PHE A 109 -11.62 -5.09 -2.20
C PHE A 109 -10.84 -5.34 -3.49
N ASP A 110 -10.87 -4.38 -4.40
CA ASP A 110 -10.01 -4.38 -5.58
C ASP A 110 -8.57 -4.00 -5.20
N VAL A 111 -8.43 -3.21 -4.13
CA VAL A 111 -7.13 -2.79 -3.60
C VAL A 111 -7.16 -2.89 -2.08
N VAL A 112 -6.21 -3.63 -1.51
CA VAL A 112 -5.87 -3.56 -0.08
C VAL A 112 -4.47 -2.94 0.00
N ILE A 113 -4.35 -1.83 0.72
CA ILE A 113 -3.08 -1.16 1.00
C ILE A 113 -2.77 -1.37 2.48
N LEU A 114 -1.60 -1.90 2.77
CA LEU A 114 -1.05 -2.03 4.11
C LEU A 114 0.18 -1.14 4.21
N ASP A 115 0.11 -0.13 5.07
CA ASP A 115 1.23 0.75 5.34
C ASP A 115 1.90 0.34 6.66
N ILE A 116 2.97 -0.46 6.57
CA ILE A 116 3.70 -0.97 7.75
C ILE A 116 4.76 0.05 8.15
N PHE A 117 4.76 0.46 9.41
CA PHE A 117 5.85 1.23 10.01
C PHE A 117 7.19 0.50 9.90
N SER A 118 8.27 1.25 9.71
CA SER A 118 9.62 0.69 9.54
C SER A 118 10.26 0.24 10.86
N GLY A 119 11.20 -0.71 10.76
CA GLY A 119 12.10 -1.08 11.86
C GLY A 119 11.57 -2.16 12.82
N PRO A 120 12.24 -2.40 13.96
CA PRO A 120 11.88 -3.46 14.93
C PRO A 120 10.52 -3.24 15.63
N GLU A 121 9.90 -2.08 15.41
CA GLU A 121 8.58 -1.72 15.92
C GLU A 121 7.44 -2.11 14.95
N ALA A 122 7.77 -2.61 13.74
CA ALA A 122 6.79 -3.17 12.83
C ALA A 122 5.95 -4.24 13.58
N PRO A 123 4.62 -4.06 13.71
CA PRO A 123 3.86 -4.94 14.59
C PRO A 123 3.85 -6.36 14.00
N ALA A 124 4.49 -7.30 14.70
CA ALA A 124 4.73 -8.66 14.20
C ALA A 124 3.43 -9.39 13.79
N HIS A 125 2.30 -9.01 14.40
CA HIS A 125 0.99 -9.57 14.07
C HIS A 125 0.43 -9.09 12.73
N ILE A 126 0.88 -7.99 12.14
CA ILE A 126 0.49 -7.54 10.78
C ILE A 126 1.59 -7.74 9.73
N ALA A 127 2.78 -8.17 10.17
CA ALA A 127 3.93 -8.45 9.32
C ALA A 127 4.22 -9.97 9.25
N CYS A 128 3.17 -10.77 9.03
CA CYS A 128 3.23 -12.22 9.04
C CYS A 128 2.36 -12.86 7.94
N THR A 129 2.60 -14.14 7.66
CA THR A 129 1.93 -14.88 6.57
C THR A 129 0.43 -14.96 6.79
N GLU A 130 0.00 -15.26 8.01
CA GLU A 130 -1.41 -15.43 8.38
C GLU A 130 -2.18 -14.14 8.13
N PHE A 131 -1.58 -12.97 8.43
CA PHE A 131 -2.22 -11.70 8.14
C PHE A 131 -2.39 -11.47 6.64
N TYR A 132 -1.36 -11.80 5.85
CA TYR A 132 -1.43 -11.64 4.40
C TYR A 132 -2.42 -12.61 3.76
N GLU A 133 -2.57 -13.82 4.27
CA GLU A 133 -3.61 -14.76 3.85
C GLU A 133 -5.02 -14.22 4.16
N GLU A 134 -5.22 -13.67 5.36
CA GLU A 134 -6.47 -12.99 5.73
C GLU A 134 -6.77 -11.80 4.80
N ALA A 135 -5.77 -10.97 4.51
CA ALA A 135 -5.90 -9.82 3.62
C ALA A 135 -6.18 -10.25 2.18
N ALA A 136 -5.49 -11.27 1.68
CA ALA A 136 -5.69 -11.86 0.37
C ALA A 136 -7.11 -12.41 0.20
N ALA A 137 -7.67 -13.03 1.24
CA ALA A 137 -9.03 -13.54 1.25
C ALA A 137 -10.10 -12.43 1.15
N ARG A 138 -9.74 -11.17 1.48
CA ARG A 138 -10.59 -9.99 1.28
C ARG A 138 -10.48 -9.39 -0.12
N LEU A 139 -9.61 -9.87 -1.00
CA LEU A 139 -9.50 -9.34 -2.36
C LEU A 139 -10.58 -9.88 -3.29
N THR A 140 -10.99 -9.06 -4.27
CA THR A 140 -11.73 -9.57 -5.44
C THR A 140 -10.82 -10.49 -6.27
N PRO A 141 -11.35 -11.29 -7.21
CA PRO A 141 -10.52 -12.16 -8.07
C PRO A 141 -9.46 -11.42 -8.91
N ARG A 142 -9.60 -10.10 -9.08
CA ARG A 142 -8.61 -9.24 -9.76
C ARG A 142 -7.90 -8.28 -8.81
N GLY A 143 -8.15 -8.41 -7.51
CA GLY A 143 -7.65 -7.48 -6.50
C GLY A 143 -6.16 -7.65 -6.26
N VAL A 144 -5.55 -6.59 -5.74
CA VAL A 144 -4.14 -6.57 -5.36
C VAL A 144 -3.94 -6.20 -3.90
N LEU A 145 -2.96 -6.86 -3.26
CA LEU A 145 -2.46 -6.48 -1.96
C LEU A 145 -1.18 -5.67 -2.16
N ILE A 146 -1.15 -4.44 -1.67
CA ILE A 146 -0.02 -3.53 -1.75
C ILE A 146 0.49 -3.30 -0.34
N VAL A 147 1.77 -3.58 -0.10
CA VAL A 147 2.40 -3.41 1.20
C VAL A 147 3.54 -2.42 1.08
N ASN A 148 3.47 -1.32 1.81
CA ASN A 148 4.64 -0.48 2.03
C ASN A 148 5.48 -1.11 3.14
N VAL A 149 6.74 -1.43 2.82
CA VAL A 149 7.70 -1.90 3.81
C VAL A 149 8.85 -0.91 3.85
N GLY A 150 8.96 -0.16 4.94
CA GLY A 150 10.17 0.59 5.21
C GLY A 150 11.16 -0.25 6.02
N ASP A 151 12.43 -0.22 5.62
CA ASP A 151 13.46 -1.09 6.18
C ASP A 151 14.82 -0.37 6.27
N GLU A 152 15.69 -0.94 7.08
CA GLU A 152 17.07 -0.52 7.27
C GLU A 152 18.01 -1.22 6.27
N PRO A 153 19.27 -0.77 6.13
CA PRO A 153 20.28 -1.48 5.36
C PRO A 153 20.32 -2.99 5.70
N GLY A 154 20.41 -3.83 4.67
CA GLY A 154 20.32 -5.29 4.80
C GLY A 154 18.96 -5.89 4.45
N LEU A 155 17.89 -5.09 4.40
CA LEU A 155 16.56 -5.48 3.89
C LEU A 155 15.95 -6.73 4.57
N THR A 156 16.19 -6.91 5.87
CA THR A 156 15.76 -8.12 6.58
C THR A 156 14.24 -8.20 6.71
N LEU A 157 13.58 -7.07 7.00
CA LEU A 157 12.12 -7.02 7.06
C LEU A 157 11.55 -7.29 5.66
N VAL A 158 12.03 -6.62 4.63
CA VAL A 158 11.59 -6.82 3.24
C VAL A 158 11.69 -8.29 2.83
N ARG A 159 12.82 -8.97 3.10
CA ARG A 159 13.01 -10.39 2.80
C ARG A 159 11.96 -11.27 3.48
N SER A 160 11.75 -11.06 4.78
CA SER A 160 10.72 -11.78 5.53
C SER A 160 9.31 -11.55 4.97
N GLN A 161 8.98 -10.31 4.56
CA GLN A 161 7.67 -9.97 4.04
C GLN A 161 7.46 -10.49 2.61
N VAL A 162 8.51 -10.54 1.78
CA VAL A 162 8.49 -11.21 0.47
C VAL A 162 8.17 -12.70 0.66
N ALA A 163 8.84 -13.37 1.60
CA ALA A 163 8.58 -14.78 1.90
C ALA A 163 7.16 -15.03 2.41
N ALA A 164 6.62 -14.13 3.24
CA ALA A 164 5.23 -14.21 3.71
C ALA A 164 4.21 -13.97 2.58
N LEU A 165 4.42 -12.94 1.73
CA LEU A 165 3.54 -12.66 0.60
C LEU A 165 3.52 -13.80 -0.41
N ARG A 166 4.66 -14.43 -0.69
CA ARG A 166 4.74 -15.59 -1.60
C ARG A 166 3.93 -16.80 -1.12
N ARG A 167 3.61 -16.88 0.18
CA ARG A 167 2.74 -17.93 0.72
C ARG A 167 1.25 -17.57 0.60
N ALA A 168 0.93 -16.27 0.69
CA ALA A 168 -0.44 -15.77 0.70
C ALA A 168 -1.01 -15.43 -0.70
N MET A 169 -0.14 -15.08 -1.65
CA MET A 169 -0.51 -14.53 -2.96
C MET A 169 -0.04 -15.42 -4.11
N TRP A 170 -0.68 -15.31 -5.28
CA TRP A 170 -0.30 -16.09 -6.46
C TRP A 170 1.06 -15.67 -7.02
N ASP A 171 1.25 -14.37 -7.20
CA ASP A 171 2.53 -13.79 -7.64
C ASP A 171 2.85 -12.54 -6.82
N VAL A 172 4.13 -12.22 -6.73
CA VAL A 172 4.65 -11.09 -5.94
C VAL A 172 5.70 -10.32 -6.72
N ALA A 173 5.70 -9.00 -6.57
CA ALA A 173 6.76 -8.13 -7.05
C ALA A 173 7.17 -7.12 -5.98
N ALA A 174 8.38 -6.58 -6.11
CA ALA A 174 8.91 -5.49 -5.31
C ALA A 174 9.22 -4.28 -6.19
N PHE A 175 8.78 -3.09 -5.79
CA PHE A 175 8.92 -1.85 -6.55
C PHE A 175 9.49 -0.73 -5.66
N ALA A 176 10.62 -0.15 -6.07
CA ALA A 176 11.31 0.88 -5.30
C ALA A 176 12.21 1.77 -6.18
N GLU A 177 12.89 2.70 -5.53
CA GLU A 177 14.07 3.35 -6.11
C GLU A 177 15.15 2.29 -6.40
N ALA A 178 15.88 2.44 -7.51
CA ALA A 178 16.77 1.38 -7.99
C ALA A 178 17.91 1.03 -7.01
N GLY A 179 18.47 2.04 -6.33
CA GLY A 179 19.48 1.91 -5.30
C GLY A 179 19.02 1.21 -4.02
N MET A 180 17.72 1.19 -3.71
CA MET A 180 17.18 0.45 -2.56
C MET A 180 17.52 -1.03 -2.60
N PHE A 181 17.54 -1.64 -3.78
CA PHE A 181 17.85 -3.07 -3.93
C PHE A 181 19.33 -3.41 -3.73
N THR A 182 20.20 -2.41 -3.48
CA THR A 182 21.58 -2.66 -3.02
C THR A 182 21.64 -2.99 -1.53
N GLY A 183 20.59 -2.65 -0.77
CA GLY A 183 20.54 -2.82 0.68
C GLY A 183 21.51 -1.94 1.46
N CYS A 184 22.08 -0.89 0.83
CA CYS A 184 23.04 0.01 1.47
C CYS A 184 22.41 1.19 2.21
N TYR A 185 21.14 1.49 1.96
CA TYR A 185 20.45 2.68 2.49
C TYR A 185 19.08 2.28 3.08
N PRO A 186 18.62 2.98 4.14
CA PRO A 186 17.25 2.82 4.61
C PRO A 186 16.27 3.43 3.62
N GLY A 187 15.03 2.93 3.61
CA GLY A 187 13.97 3.45 2.74
C GLY A 187 12.81 2.48 2.55
N ASN A 188 11.95 2.79 1.59
CA ASN A 188 10.71 2.06 1.36
C ASN A 188 10.79 1.19 0.10
N ILE A 189 10.30 -0.05 0.21
CA ILE A 189 10.03 -0.94 -0.91
C ILE A 189 8.54 -1.29 -0.90
N ILE A 190 7.89 -1.08 -2.04
CA ILE A 190 6.48 -1.45 -2.22
C ILE A 190 6.42 -2.89 -2.69
N LEU A 191 5.91 -3.77 -1.85
CA LEU A 191 5.60 -5.14 -2.22
C LEU A 191 4.18 -5.20 -2.77
N THR A 192 3.97 -5.94 -3.84
CA THR A 192 2.65 -6.10 -4.46
C THR A 192 2.38 -7.57 -4.73
N GLY A 193 1.26 -8.07 -4.20
CA GLY A 193 0.75 -9.40 -4.49
C GLY A 193 -0.45 -9.36 -5.44
N THR A 194 -0.50 -10.29 -6.37
CA THR A 194 -1.61 -10.46 -7.32
C THR A 194 -2.33 -11.80 -7.12
N GLN A 195 -3.62 -11.86 -7.46
CA GLN A 195 -4.45 -13.08 -7.40
C GLN A 195 -4.25 -14.04 -8.61
N GLY A 196 -3.41 -13.65 -9.55
CA GLY A 196 -2.98 -14.43 -10.70
C GLY A 196 -1.53 -14.07 -11.08
N PRO A 197 -1.00 -14.59 -12.21
CA PRO A 197 0.36 -14.29 -12.64
C PRO A 197 0.63 -12.79 -12.70
N TRP A 198 1.83 -12.35 -12.31
CA TRP A 198 2.23 -10.96 -12.41
C TRP A 198 2.11 -10.50 -13.87
N PRO A 199 1.33 -9.44 -14.17
CA PRO A 199 1.17 -9.01 -15.56
C PRO A 199 2.49 -8.44 -16.09
N GLU A 200 3.05 -9.06 -17.14
CA GLU A 200 4.37 -8.71 -17.69
C GLU A 200 4.51 -7.20 -18.00
N VAL A 201 3.44 -6.58 -18.49
CA VAL A 201 3.40 -5.14 -18.83
C VAL A 201 3.54 -4.23 -17.61
N TRP A 202 3.26 -4.71 -16.39
CA TRP A 202 3.34 -3.90 -15.17
C TRP A 202 4.78 -3.54 -14.81
N THR A 203 5.73 -4.45 -15.00
CA THR A 203 7.15 -4.20 -14.72
C THR A 203 7.67 -3.00 -15.51
N ALA A 204 7.43 -2.98 -16.82
CA ALA A 204 7.84 -1.88 -17.68
C ALA A 204 7.08 -0.58 -17.34
N ALA A 205 5.76 -0.66 -17.09
CA ALA A 205 4.95 0.50 -16.78
C ALA A 205 5.33 1.18 -15.45
N LEU A 206 5.51 0.41 -14.38
CA LEU A 206 5.94 0.94 -13.08
C LEU A 206 7.35 1.53 -13.15
N THR A 207 8.27 0.84 -13.81
CA THR A 207 9.65 1.34 -14.01
C THR A 207 9.66 2.66 -14.78
N ALA A 208 8.80 2.82 -15.79
CA ALA A 208 8.68 4.04 -16.60
C ALA A 208 7.98 5.20 -15.89
N ARG A 209 7.07 4.93 -14.93
CA ARG A 209 6.35 5.98 -14.19
C ARG A 209 7.17 6.59 -13.07
N GLY A 210 8.15 5.85 -12.54
CA GLY A 210 8.99 6.35 -11.48
C GLY A 210 8.28 6.39 -10.11
N PRO A 211 8.68 7.29 -9.20
CA PRO A 211 9.78 8.25 -9.33
C PRO A 211 11.11 7.61 -9.71
N HIS A 212 12.00 8.37 -10.38
CA HIS A 212 13.23 7.81 -10.96
C HIS A 212 14.47 8.10 -10.10
N PRO A 213 15.46 7.18 -10.09
CA PRO A 213 15.50 5.93 -10.85
C PRO A 213 14.62 4.84 -10.20
N ALA A 214 13.84 4.12 -10.99
CA ALA A 214 12.90 3.11 -10.53
C ALA A 214 13.34 1.72 -10.94
N LYS A 215 13.03 0.71 -10.12
CA LYS A 215 13.22 -0.69 -10.44
C LYS A 215 12.10 -1.55 -9.87
N VAL A 216 11.69 -2.55 -10.64
CA VAL A 216 10.75 -3.59 -10.23
C VAL A 216 11.47 -4.93 -10.29
N LEU A 217 11.39 -5.71 -9.23
CA LEU A 217 11.80 -7.11 -9.19
C LEU A 217 10.55 -7.99 -9.19
N ALA A 218 10.41 -8.86 -10.18
CA ALA A 218 9.29 -9.81 -10.29
C ALA A 218 9.79 -11.15 -10.82
N GLY A 219 9.06 -12.23 -10.57
CA GLY A 219 9.48 -13.58 -10.96
C GLY A 219 10.86 -13.93 -10.42
N VAL A 220 11.75 -14.41 -11.29
CA VAL A 220 13.13 -14.81 -10.92
C VAL A 220 13.98 -13.66 -10.40
N GLU A 221 13.70 -12.41 -10.79
CA GLU A 221 14.45 -11.26 -10.29
C GLU A 221 14.16 -10.98 -8.81
N LEU A 222 13.01 -11.42 -8.31
CA LEU A 222 12.63 -11.25 -6.91
C LEU A 222 13.36 -12.23 -5.98
N ASP A 223 13.96 -13.30 -6.52
CA ASP A 223 14.65 -14.32 -5.71
C ASP A 223 15.84 -13.75 -4.93
N VAL A 224 16.42 -12.63 -5.37
CA VAL A 224 17.45 -11.91 -4.61
C VAL A 224 16.99 -11.41 -3.24
N LEU A 225 15.66 -11.32 -3.02
CA LEU A 225 15.00 -10.97 -1.76
C LEU A 225 14.40 -12.18 -1.03
N SER A 226 14.72 -13.41 -1.45
CA SER A 226 14.14 -14.64 -0.87
C SER A 226 15.11 -15.46 -0.01
N ASP A 227 16.37 -15.03 0.05
CA ASP A 227 17.42 -15.60 0.91
C ASP A 227 17.46 -14.95 2.30
#